data_AF-A0A821MNG3-F1
#
_entry.id   AF-A0A821MNG3-F1
#
_cell.length_a   1.000
_cell.length_b   1.000
_cell.length_c   1.000
_cell.angle_alpha   90.00
_cell.angle_beta   90.00
_cell.angle_gamma   90.00
#
_symmetry.space_group_name_H-M   'P 1'
#
loop_
_entity.id
_entity.type
_entity.pdbx_description
1 polymer ?
#
loop_
_entity_poly.entity_id
_entity_poly.type
_entity_poly.pdbx_seq_one_letter_code
_entity_poly.pdbx_strand_id
1 'polypeptide(L)'
;MTAKQGADQQFTRRQRFSDIEENPRRKLMPISGYEEKPIVPLQEAIEPLKDIVRKIKDNAAWAKWKCDDPPADNLSVDQSAAIILYTMEMDNEKECV
;
A
#
# COMPACT_ATOMS: atom_id res chain seq x y z
N MET A 1 -54.95 -28.52 28.23
CA MET A 1 -53.76 -28.37 29.09
C MET A 1 -52.56 -28.10 28.19
N THR A 2 -52.16 -26.82 28.17
CA THR A 2 -50.87 -26.22 27.77
C THR A 2 -49.96 -26.95 26.78
N ALA A 3 -49.92 -26.43 25.55
CA ALA A 3 -48.78 -26.54 24.64
C ALA A 3 -47.57 -25.79 25.23
N LYS A 4 -46.39 -26.42 25.23
CA LYS A 4 -45.12 -25.72 25.47
C LYS A 4 -44.66 -25.12 24.16
N GLN A 5 -44.70 -23.79 24.07
CA GLN A 5 -44.07 -23.02 23.00
C GLN A 5 -42.55 -23.12 23.17
N GLY A 6 -41.87 -23.67 22.16
CA GLY A 6 -40.43 -23.58 22.02
C GLY A 6 -40.06 -22.13 21.71
N ALA A 7 -39.18 -21.55 22.53
CA ALA A 7 -38.69 -20.19 22.36
C ALA A 7 -37.73 -20.15 21.16
N ASP A 8 -38.18 -19.55 20.06
CA ASP A 8 -37.34 -19.12 18.96
C ASP A 8 -36.53 -17.89 19.42
N GLN A 9 -35.35 -18.15 19.99
CA GLN A 9 -34.40 -17.07 20.28
C GLN A 9 -33.84 -16.57 18.95
N GLN A 10 -34.41 -15.48 18.45
CA GLN A 10 -33.85 -14.71 17.35
C GLN A 10 -32.51 -14.11 17.79
N PHE A 11 -31.42 -14.80 17.48
CA PHE A 11 -30.08 -14.24 17.55
C PHE A 11 -29.99 -13.13 16.48
N THR A 12 -29.99 -11.86 16.92
CA THR A 12 -29.58 -10.74 16.08
C THR A 12 -28.09 -10.90 15.76
N ARG A 13 -27.79 -11.58 14.64
CA ARG A 13 -26.45 -11.72 14.10
C ARG A 13 -25.95 -10.32 13.75
N ARG A 14 -25.16 -9.71 14.64
CA ARG A 14 -24.30 -8.57 14.29
C ARG A 14 -23.49 -9.00 13.08
N GLN A 15 -23.75 -8.41 11.93
CA GLN A 15 -22.97 -8.69 10.73
C GLN A 15 -21.51 -8.40 11.07
N ARG A 16 -20.65 -9.40 10.88
CA ARG A 16 -19.21 -9.18 11.08
C ARG A 16 -18.75 -8.25 9.97
N PHE A 17 -17.73 -7.44 10.23
CA PHE A 17 -17.16 -6.55 9.21
C PHE A 17 -16.80 -7.28 7.90
N SER A 18 -16.48 -8.58 8.00
CA SER A 18 -16.21 -9.49 6.87
C SER A 18 -17.44 -9.95 6.08
N ASP A 19 -18.66 -9.75 6.60
CA ASP A 19 -19.92 -10.16 5.98
C ASP A 19 -20.45 -9.09 4.98
N ILE A 20 -19.77 -7.94 4.85
CA ILE A 20 -20.07 -6.92 3.83
C ILE A 20 -19.62 -7.47 2.48
N GLU A 21 -20.58 -7.81 1.61
CA GLU A 21 -20.42 -8.55 0.35
C GLU A 21 -19.59 -7.85 -0.74
N GLU A 22 -18.97 -6.70 -0.44
CA GLU A 22 -18.34 -5.81 -1.42
C GLU A 22 -16.82 -5.93 -1.50
N ASN A 23 -16.21 -6.95 -0.90
CA ASN A 23 -14.81 -7.25 -1.20
C ASN A 23 -14.75 -8.08 -2.50
N PRO A 24 -14.21 -7.56 -3.62
CA PRO A 24 -14.13 -8.32 -4.85
C PRO A 24 -13.35 -9.61 -4.59
N ARG A 25 -14.04 -10.76 -4.61
CA ARG A 25 -13.45 -12.10 -4.45
C ARG A 25 -12.51 -12.50 -5.61
N ARG A 26 -12.12 -11.54 -6.45
CA ARG A 26 -11.22 -11.74 -7.57
C ARG A 26 -9.80 -11.74 -7.03
N LYS A 27 -9.17 -12.91 -7.11
CA LYS A 27 -7.73 -13.05 -6.87
C LYS A 27 -7.00 -12.19 -7.91
N LEU A 28 -6.33 -11.13 -7.45
CA LEU A 28 -5.43 -10.37 -8.31
C LEU A 28 -4.26 -11.27 -8.68
N MET A 29 -3.92 -11.30 -9.97
CA MET A 29 -2.72 -11.98 -10.43
C MET A 29 -1.50 -11.17 -9.98
N PRO A 30 -0.37 -11.83 -9.68
CA PRO A 30 0.89 -11.12 -9.49
C PRO A 30 1.17 -10.21 -10.68
N ILE A 31 1.71 -9.02 -10.40
CA ILE A 31 2.17 -8.12 -11.44
C ILE A 31 3.50 -8.69 -11.97
N SER A 32 3.54 -9.04 -13.25
CA SER A 32 4.72 -9.57 -13.95
C SER A 32 5.20 -8.61 -15.04
N GLY A 33 6.42 -8.83 -15.56
CA GLY A 33 7.03 -8.02 -16.62
C GLY A 33 7.76 -6.76 -16.14
N TYR A 34 7.85 -6.50 -14.83
CA TYR A 34 8.72 -5.44 -14.30
C TYR A 34 10.17 -5.89 -14.20
N GLU A 35 10.40 -7.18 -14.07
CA GLU A 35 11.71 -7.84 -14.11
C GLU A 35 12.43 -7.66 -15.45
N GLU A 36 11.68 -7.44 -16.53
CA GLU A 36 12.21 -7.19 -17.88
C GLU A 36 12.47 -5.71 -18.15
N LYS A 37 11.99 -4.82 -17.27
CA LYS A 37 12.17 -3.37 -17.46
C LYS A 37 13.59 -2.95 -17.06
N PRO A 38 14.19 -2.00 -17.79
CA PRO A 38 15.48 -1.47 -17.41
C PRO A 38 15.39 -0.79 -16.05
N ILE A 39 16.42 -0.99 -15.23
CA ILE A 39 16.60 -0.23 -13.99
C ILE A 39 17.04 1.18 -14.40
N VAL A 40 16.23 2.17 -14.03
CA VAL A 40 16.47 3.59 -14.31
C VAL A 40 16.79 4.35 -13.01
N PRO A 41 17.42 5.53 -13.08
CA PRO A 41 17.63 6.37 -11.92
C PRO A 41 16.32 6.73 -11.23
N LEU A 42 16.35 6.90 -9.90
CA LEU A 42 15.14 7.15 -9.11
C LEU A 42 14.34 8.38 -9.61
N GLN A 43 15.03 9.43 -10.06
CA GLN A 43 14.37 10.64 -10.56
C GLN A 43 13.57 10.39 -11.85
N GLU A 44 14.03 9.49 -12.72
CA GLU A 44 13.30 9.10 -13.92
C GLU A 44 12.09 8.22 -13.56
N ALA A 45 12.27 7.28 -12.64
CA ALA A 45 11.22 6.37 -12.20
C ALA A 45 9.99 7.11 -11.61
N ILE A 46 10.21 8.26 -10.96
CA ILE A 46 9.12 9.03 -10.33
C ILE A 46 8.47 10.06 -11.27
N GLU A 47 9.01 10.32 -12.46
CA GLU A 47 8.42 11.32 -13.38
C GLU A 47 6.95 11.04 -13.71
N PRO A 48 6.53 9.79 -13.97
CA PRO A 48 5.12 9.47 -14.20
C PRO A 48 4.21 9.69 -12.97
N LEU A 49 4.79 9.82 -11.77
CA LEU A 49 4.06 9.93 -10.51
C LEU A 49 3.90 11.38 -10.03
N LYS A 50 4.57 12.36 -10.66
CA LYS A 50 4.62 13.75 -10.17
C LYS A 50 3.26 14.43 -10.04
N ASP A 51 2.31 14.06 -10.90
CA ASP A 51 0.97 14.63 -10.91
C ASP A 51 -0.01 13.85 -10.00
N ILE A 52 0.40 12.66 -9.53
CA ILE A 52 -0.40 11.77 -8.68
C ILE A 52 0.00 11.92 -7.21
N VAL A 53 1.30 11.99 -6.93
CA VAL A 53 1.87 12.00 -5.59
C VAL A 53 2.47 13.36 -5.30
N ARG A 54 1.83 14.10 -4.39
CA ARG A 54 2.29 15.42 -3.94
C ARG A 54 3.70 15.32 -3.36
N LYS A 55 4.59 16.26 -3.73
CA LYS A 55 5.98 16.34 -3.24
C LYS A 55 6.84 15.10 -3.54
N ILE A 56 6.48 14.25 -4.51
CA ILE A 56 7.26 13.03 -4.79
C ILE A 56 8.73 13.30 -5.12
N LYS A 57 9.02 14.43 -5.79
CA LYS A 57 10.40 14.85 -6.11
C LYS A 57 11.20 15.22 -4.88
N ASP A 58 10.59 15.98 -3.97
CA ASP A 58 11.21 16.40 -2.72
C ASP A 58 11.44 15.19 -1.81
N ASN A 59 10.44 14.30 -1.73
CA ASN A 59 10.51 13.05 -0.98
C ASN A 59 11.62 12.14 -1.54
N ALA A 60 11.75 12.01 -2.86
CA ALA A 60 12.83 11.24 -3.48
C ALA A 60 14.21 11.86 -3.22
N ALA A 61 14.33 13.20 -3.22
CA ALA A 61 15.56 13.88 -2.88
C ALA A 61 15.94 13.66 -1.40
N TRP A 62 14.95 13.74 -0.50
CA TRP A 62 15.16 13.46 0.92
C TRP A 62 15.54 12.00 1.17
N ALA A 63 14.90 11.06 0.48
CA ALA A 63 15.23 9.64 0.57
C ALA A 63 16.68 9.37 0.13
N LYS A 64 17.15 10.00 -0.96
CA LYS A 64 18.55 9.94 -1.39
C LYS A 64 19.50 10.51 -0.34
N TRP A 65 19.15 11.64 0.28
CA TRP A 65 19.96 12.26 1.33
C TRP A 65 20.07 11.40 2.59
N LYS A 66 19.08 10.53 2.83
CA LYS A 66 19.07 9.58 3.95
C LYS A 66 19.87 8.30 3.70
N CYS A 67 20.27 8.02 2.46
CA CYS A 67 21.08 6.84 2.17
C CYS A 67 22.46 6.96 2.81
N ASP A 68 22.93 5.84 3.37
CA ASP A 68 24.33 5.70 3.76
C ASP A 68 25.23 5.68 2.50
N ASP A 69 26.49 6.10 2.68
CA ASP A 69 27.52 6.05 1.65
C ASP A 69 28.77 5.30 2.16
N PRO A 70 29.03 4.06 1.68
CA PRO A 70 28.24 3.31 0.69
C PRO A 70 26.98 2.66 1.29
N PRO A 71 25.92 2.43 0.48
CA PRO A 71 24.74 1.68 0.92
C PRO A 71 25.05 0.21 1.23
N ALA A 72 24.24 -0.38 2.11
CA ALA A 72 24.33 -1.80 2.45
C ALA A 72 23.88 -2.73 1.31
N ASP A 73 24.15 -4.04 1.46
CA ASP A 73 23.57 -5.12 0.64
C ASP A 73 23.85 -5.03 -0.87
N ASN A 74 24.95 -4.39 -1.25
CA ASN A 74 25.34 -4.16 -2.65
C ASN A 74 24.30 -3.37 -3.47
N LEU A 75 23.46 -2.57 -2.81
CA LEU A 75 22.51 -1.71 -3.48
C LEU A 75 23.18 -0.43 -3.97
N SER A 76 22.68 0.09 -5.09
CA SER A 76 22.99 1.46 -5.47
C SER A 76 22.28 2.45 -4.55
N VAL A 77 22.77 3.70 -4.50
CA VAL A 77 22.13 4.80 -3.77
C VAL A 77 20.68 4.98 -4.24
N ASP A 78 20.42 4.83 -5.55
CA ASP A 78 19.08 4.95 -6.12
C ASP A 78 18.15 3.82 -5.68
N GLN A 79 18.65 2.58 -5.59
CA GLN A 79 17.87 1.44 -5.12
C GLN A 79 17.54 1.56 -3.63
N SER A 80 18.53 1.94 -2.82
CA SER A 80 18.34 2.18 -1.38
C SER A 80 17.37 3.33 -1.13
N ALA A 81 17.51 4.42 -1.89
CA ALA A 81 16.61 5.57 -1.81
C ALA A 81 15.18 5.20 -2.20
N ALA A 82 14.98 4.29 -3.17
CA ALA A 82 13.65 3.81 -3.52
C ALA A 82 12.98 3.03 -2.38
N ILE A 83 13.75 2.22 -1.63
CA ILE A 83 13.26 1.50 -0.45
C ILE A 83 12.93 2.48 0.69
N ILE A 84 13.82 3.45 0.94
CA ILE A 84 13.55 4.52 1.92
C ILE A 84 12.30 5.31 1.52
N LEU A 85 12.16 5.67 0.24
CA LEU A 85 10.99 6.38 -0.28
C LEU A 85 9.69 5.59 -0.09
N TYR A 86 9.72 4.27 -0.25
CA TYR A 86 8.57 3.39 -0.03
C TYR A 86 8.18 3.27 1.45
N THR A 87 9.16 3.29 2.35
CA THR A 87 8.96 3.11 3.80
C THR A 87 8.78 4.41 4.57
N MET A 88 9.15 5.55 3.97
CA MET A 88 8.98 6.86 4.57
C MET A 88 7.49 7.17 4.77
N GLU A 89 7.15 7.64 5.97
CA GLU A 89 5.84 8.21 6.23
C GLU A 89 5.66 9.46 5.37
N MET A 90 4.73 9.37 4.43
CA MET A 90 4.27 10.53 3.69
C MET A 90 3.11 11.15 4.47
N ASP A 91 3.17 12.47 4.67
CA ASP A 91 2.06 13.27 5.18
C ASP A 91 0.91 13.24 4.16
N ASN A 92 0.16 12.14 4.18
CA ASN A 92 -1.13 12.06 3.56
C ASN A 92 -2.04 12.86 4.48
N GLU A 93 -2.35 14.10 4.09
CA GLU A 93 -3.46 14.84 4.66
C GLU A 93 -4.66 13.90 4.63
N LYS A 94 -5.03 13.39 5.81
CA LYS A 94 -6.17 12.49 5.97
C LYS A 94 -7.44 13.32 5.76
N GLU A 95 -7.78 13.63 4.53
CA GLU A 95 -9.17 13.76 4.14
C GLU A 95 -9.64 12.39 3.67
N CYS A 96 -9.90 11.52 4.65
CA CYS A 96 -10.87 10.47 4.44
C CYS A 96 -12.24 11.15 4.38
N VAL A 97 -12.76 11.33 3.17
CA VAL A 97 -14.16 11.76 2.94
C VAL A 97 -15.11 10.62 3.30
#